data_AF-A0A1A3C8K8-F1
#
_entry.id   AF-A0A1A3C8K8-F1
#
_cell.length_a   1.000
_cell.length_b   1.000
_cell.length_c   1.000
_cell.angle_alpha   90.00
_cell.angle_beta   90.00
_cell.angle_gamma   90.00
#
_symmetry.space_group_name_H-M   'P 1'
#
loop_
_entity.id
_entity.type
_entity.pdbx_description
1 polymer ?
#
loop_
_entity_poly.entity_id
_entity_poly.type
_entity_poly.pdbx_seq_one_letter_code
_entity_poly.pdbx_strand_id
1 'polypeptide(L)'
;MDLLLLTSELYPDPVLPSLSLLPHSVRTAPAEASSLLEAGNADAVLVDARNDLSAARGLCRLLSTAGRSVPVLAVVSEGGLVAVSADWGLDEILLPSTGPAEIDARLRLVVGRRGGLADQESAGKVSLGELVIDEGTYTARLRGRPLDLTYKEFELLKYLAQHAGRVFTRAQ
;
A
#
# COMPACT_ATOMS: atom_id res chain seq x y z
N MET A 1 -6.14 -4.58 -8.14
CA MET A 1 -5.77 -3.50 -7.20
C MET A 1 -6.84 -2.44 -7.30
N ASP A 2 -7.21 -1.85 -6.17
CA ASP A 2 -8.05 -0.67 -6.08
C ASP A 2 -7.16 0.57 -6.06
N LEU A 3 -7.22 1.38 -7.11
CA LEU A 3 -6.38 2.56 -7.30
C LEU A 3 -7.24 3.82 -7.16
N LEU A 4 -6.70 4.84 -6.50
CA LEU A 4 -7.27 6.18 -6.49
C LEU A 4 -6.42 7.10 -7.36
N LEU A 5 -7.01 7.70 -8.39
CA LEU A 5 -6.36 8.69 -9.24
C LEU A 5 -6.90 10.09 -8.89
N LEU A 6 -6.02 10.94 -8.37
CA LEU A 6 -6.29 12.34 -8.08
C LEU A 6 -5.96 13.18 -9.32
N THR A 7 -6.99 13.66 -10.02
CA THR A 7 -6.87 14.36 -11.30
C THR A 7 -8.03 15.31 -11.53
N SER A 8 -7.87 16.27 -12.45
CA SER A 8 -8.98 17.08 -12.99
C SER A 8 -9.76 16.36 -14.10
N GLU A 9 -9.24 15.24 -14.61
CA GLU A 9 -9.86 14.45 -15.66
C GLU A 9 -11.02 13.60 -15.11
N LEU A 10 -12.06 13.43 -15.92
CA LEU A 10 -13.19 12.57 -15.53
C LEU A 10 -12.84 11.08 -15.56
N TYR A 11 -11.90 10.71 -16.43
CA TYR A 11 -11.48 9.33 -16.67
C TYR A 11 -9.96 9.18 -16.51
N PRO A 12 -9.45 7.97 -16.23
CA PRO A 12 -8.01 7.73 -16.15
C PRO A 12 -7.26 7.78 -17.49
N ASP A 13 -7.95 7.48 -18.60
CA ASP A 13 -7.32 7.31 -19.91
C ASP A 13 -6.54 8.54 -20.40
N PRO A 14 -7.02 9.79 -20.24
CA PRO A 14 -6.24 10.95 -20.61
C PRO A 14 -4.96 11.09 -19.80
N VAL A 15 -4.92 10.58 -18.55
CA VAL A 15 -3.79 10.70 -17.62
C VAL A 15 -2.74 9.64 -17.85
N LEU A 16 -3.17 8.38 -17.85
CA LEU A 16 -2.33 7.21 -17.95
C LEU A 16 -3.03 6.14 -18.81
N PRO A 17 -3.01 6.30 -20.15
CA PRO A 17 -3.80 5.48 -21.08
C PRO A 17 -3.62 3.97 -20.91
N SER A 18 -2.39 3.53 -20.62
CA SER A 18 -2.09 2.11 -20.46
C SER A 18 -2.75 1.46 -19.22
N LEU A 19 -3.29 2.27 -18.29
CA LEU A 19 -3.94 1.77 -17.08
C LEU A 19 -5.26 1.06 -17.36
N SER A 20 -6.00 1.47 -18.40
CA SER A 20 -7.25 0.81 -18.80
C SER A 20 -7.06 -0.56 -19.45
N LEU A 21 -5.82 -0.89 -19.82
CA LEU A 21 -5.44 -2.21 -20.34
C LEU A 21 -5.15 -3.22 -19.23
N LEU A 22 -5.17 -2.80 -17.96
CA LEU A 22 -4.83 -3.63 -16.81
C LEU A 22 -6.09 -3.99 -15.99
N PRO A 23 -6.11 -5.14 -15.31
CA PRO A 23 -7.22 -5.57 -14.46
C PRO A 23 -7.17 -4.86 -13.10
N HIS A 24 -7.27 -3.53 -13.10
CA HIS A 24 -7.30 -2.69 -11.91
C HIS A 24 -8.61 -1.91 -11.84
N SER A 25 -9.13 -1.76 -10.63
CA SER A 25 -10.27 -0.89 -10.36
C SER A 25 -9.73 0.51 -10.10
N VAL A 26 -10.13 1.50 -10.89
CA VAL A 26 -9.62 2.86 -10.78
C VAL A 26 -10.76 3.80 -10.45
N ARG A 27 -10.68 4.47 -9.31
CA ARG A 27 -11.57 5.56 -8.94
C ARG A 27 -10.87 6.88 -9.21
N THR A 28 -11.59 7.84 -9.77
CA THR A 28 -11.10 9.21 -9.96
C THR A 28 -11.69 10.12 -8.89
N ALA A 29 -10.88 11.06 -8.41
CA ALA A 29 -11.31 12.15 -7.55
C ALA A 29 -10.53 13.43 -7.90
N PRO A 30 -11.06 14.63 -7.60
CA PRO A 30 -10.35 15.88 -7.81
C PRO A 30 -8.97 15.90 -7.15
N ALA A 31 -8.00 16.57 -7.78
CA ALA A 31 -6.66 16.77 -7.23
C ALA A 31 -6.62 17.83 -6.12
N GLU A 32 -7.42 17.64 -5.07
CA GLU A 32 -7.63 18.58 -3.98
C GLU A 32 -7.42 17.91 -2.61
N ALA A 33 -7.13 18.73 -1.59
CA ALA A 33 -6.86 18.24 -0.24
C ALA A 33 -8.06 17.50 0.41
N SER A 34 -9.29 17.81 -0.01
CA SER A 34 -10.51 17.14 0.45
C SER A 34 -10.57 15.67 0.04
N SER A 35 -10.08 15.34 -1.16
CA SER A 35 -10.06 13.98 -1.73
C SER A 35 -9.07 13.05 -1.05
N LEU A 36 -8.16 13.59 -0.21
CA LEU A 36 -7.20 12.79 0.56
C LEU A 36 -7.86 11.81 1.53
N LEU A 37 -9.10 12.07 1.97
CA LEU A 37 -9.84 11.18 2.86
C LEU A 37 -10.17 9.84 2.20
N GLU A 38 -10.30 9.82 0.88
CA GLU A 38 -10.60 8.63 0.08
C GLU A 38 -9.41 7.70 -0.13
N ALA A 39 -8.19 8.20 0.14
CA ALA A 39 -6.94 7.50 -0.12
C ALA A 39 -6.80 6.19 0.66
N GLY A 40 -7.35 6.11 1.88
CA GLY A 40 -7.11 4.93 2.72
C GLY A 40 -7.93 3.69 2.40
N ASN A 41 -8.75 3.73 1.35
CA ASN A 41 -9.44 2.55 0.83
C ASN A 41 -8.78 2.06 -0.48
N ALA A 42 -7.63 2.62 -0.88
CA ALA A 42 -6.92 2.26 -2.09
C ALA A 42 -5.62 1.52 -1.75
N ASP A 43 -5.22 0.61 -2.64
CA ASP A 43 -3.93 -0.07 -2.61
C ASP A 43 -2.79 0.89 -2.96
N ALA A 44 -3.06 1.90 -3.80
CA ALA A 44 -2.13 2.97 -4.15
C ALA A 44 -2.88 4.22 -4.61
N VAL A 45 -2.25 5.38 -4.43
CA VAL A 45 -2.75 6.68 -4.90
C VAL A 45 -1.86 7.19 -6.02
N LEU A 46 -2.46 7.54 -7.15
CA LEU A 46 -1.81 8.21 -8.26
C LEU A 46 -2.22 9.69 -8.24
N VAL A 47 -1.25 10.60 -8.36
CA VAL A 47 -1.49 12.05 -8.45
C VAL A 47 -1.13 12.52 -9.85
N ASP A 48 -2.09 13.11 -10.56
CA ASP A 48 -1.84 13.75 -11.86
C ASP A 48 -1.08 15.06 -11.65
N ALA A 49 0.20 15.05 -12.02
CA ALA A 49 1.10 16.19 -11.90
C ALA A 49 1.43 16.81 -13.27
N ARG A 50 0.72 16.44 -14.34
CA ARG A 50 1.08 16.84 -15.72
C ARG A 50 0.85 18.33 -15.98
N ASN A 51 -0.16 18.92 -15.34
CA ASN A 51 -0.62 20.28 -15.60
C ASN A 51 -0.22 21.29 -14.52
N ASP A 52 -0.15 20.86 -13.25
CA ASP A 52 0.26 21.71 -12.12
C ASP A 52 1.17 20.95 -11.15
N LEU A 53 2.47 21.09 -11.36
CA LEU A 53 3.51 20.46 -10.52
C LEU A 53 3.49 20.98 -9.08
N SER A 54 3.16 22.26 -8.87
CA SER A 54 3.20 22.89 -7.54
C SER A 54 2.07 22.36 -6.66
N ALA A 55 0.85 22.33 -7.21
CA ALA A 55 -0.31 21.75 -6.51
C ALA A 55 -0.11 20.26 -6.25
N ALA A 56 0.34 19.50 -7.26
CA ALA A 56 0.61 18.07 -7.12
C ALA A 56 1.65 17.78 -6.05
N ARG A 57 2.75 18.55 -5.99
CA ARG A 57 3.75 18.43 -4.92
C ARG A 57 3.13 18.63 -3.54
N GLY A 58 2.30 19.65 -3.37
CA GLY A 58 1.58 19.90 -2.12
C GLY A 58 0.71 18.70 -1.71
N LEU A 59 -0.02 18.13 -2.65
CA LEU A 59 -0.88 16.97 -2.42
C LEU A 59 -0.09 15.71 -2.05
N CYS A 60 1.01 15.44 -2.76
CA CYS A 60 1.91 14.31 -2.45
C CYS A 60 2.52 14.43 -1.05
N ARG A 61 2.91 15.64 -0.65
CA ARG A 61 3.40 15.92 0.70
C ARG A 61 2.34 15.70 1.78
N LEU A 62 1.11 16.09 1.51
CA LEU A 62 0.01 15.84 2.45
C LEU A 62 -0.28 14.34 2.56
N LEU A 63 -0.31 13.60 1.44
CA LEU A 63 -0.50 12.14 1.43
C LEU A 63 0.59 11.41 2.21
N SER A 64 1.86 11.77 1.98
CA SER A 64 3.00 11.14 2.66
C SER A 64 3.08 11.45 4.15
N THR A 65 2.53 12.57 4.61
CA THR A 65 2.54 12.97 6.02
C THR A 65 1.28 12.62 6.80
N ALA A 66 0.17 12.28 6.11
CA ALA A 66 -1.12 11.96 6.73
C ALA A 66 -1.16 10.65 7.55
N GLY A 67 -0.01 10.05 7.85
CA GLY A 67 0.12 8.85 8.69
C GLY A 67 -0.50 7.57 8.10
N ARG A 68 -1.00 7.62 6.86
CA ARG A 68 -1.69 6.52 6.19
C ARG A 68 -0.72 5.85 5.22
N SER A 69 -0.53 4.54 5.37
CA SER A 69 0.50 3.73 4.71
C SER A 69 0.20 3.41 3.23
N VAL A 70 -0.49 4.29 2.49
CA VAL A 70 -0.78 4.05 1.08
C VAL A 70 0.40 4.54 0.21
N PRO A 71 0.92 3.73 -0.73
CA PRO A 71 1.89 4.18 -1.71
C PRO A 71 1.38 5.38 -2.52
N VAL A 72 2.23 6.39 -2.70
CA VAL A 72 1.95 7.60 -3.48
C VAL A 72 2.80 7.62 -4.73
N LEU A 73 2.15 7.64 -5.88
CA LEU A 73 2.77 7.72 -7.20
C LEU A 73 2.38 9.05 -7.86
N ALA A 74 3.29 9.67 -8.59
CA ALA A 74 2.97 10.81 -9.44
C ALA A 74 3.00 10.42 -10.92
N VAL A 75 1.98 10.84 -11.68
CA VAL A 75 2.02 10.83 -13.14
C VAL A 75 2.54 12.19 -13.60
N VAL A 76 3.74 12.21 -14.17
CA VAL A 76 4.47 13.44 -14.50
C VAL A 76 4.81 13.43 -15.98
N SER A 77 4.77 14.58 -16.66
CA SER A 77 5.28 14.69 -18.02
C SER A 77 6.81 14.62 -18.04
N GLU A 78 7.40 14.24 -19.17
CA GLU A 78 8.87 14.14 -19.30
C GLU A 78 9.59 15.45 -18.92
N GLY A 79 9.07 16.59 -19.41
CA GLY A 79 9.61 17.91 -19.05
C GLY A 79 9.39 18.31 -17.59
N GLY A 80 8.40 17.72 -16.91
CA GLY A 80 8.13 17.96 -15.49
C GLY A 80 9.05 17.21 -14.53
N LEU A 81 9.76 16.17 -15.00
CA LEU A 81 10.66 15.36 -14.17
C LEU A 81 11.73 16.18 -13.45
N VAL A 82 12.20 17.28 -14.05
CA VAL A 82 13.20 18.17 -13.45
C VAL A 82 12.75 18.79 -12.13
N ALA A 83 11.44 18.91 -11.90
CA ALA A 83 10.87 19.48 -10.69
C ALA A 83 10.64 18.43 -9.59
N VAL A 84 10.74 17.14 -9.92
CA VAL A 84 10.47 16.05 -8.98
C VAL A 84 11.69 15.84 -8.08
N SER A 85 11.45 15.84 -6.77
CA SER A 85 12.49 15.69 -5.75
C SER A 85 11.98 14.94 -4.54
N ALA A 86 12.90 14.50 -3.67
CA ALA A 86 12.57 13.71 -2.48
C ALA A 86 11.60 14.41 -1.51
N ASP A 87 11.54 15.75 -1.52
CA ASP A 87 10.61 16.53 -0.69
C ASP A 87 9.13 16.34 -1.09
N TRP A 88 8.83 15.75 -2.25
CA TRP A 88 7.47 15.41 -2.64
C TRP A 88 6.91 14.23 -1.84
N GLY A 89 7.77 13.38 -1.27
CA GLY A 89 7.35 12.17 -0.55
C GLY A 89 6.72 11.10 -1.44
N LEU A 90 7.18 10.97 -2.68
CA LEU A 90 6.72 9.95 -3.63
C LEU A 90 7.40 8.60 -3.40
N ASP A 91 6.66 7.52 -3.62
CA ASP A 91 7.20 6.17 -3.66
C ASP A 91 7.61 5.75 -5.09
N GLU A 92 6.96 6.30 -6.13
CA GLU A 92 7.22 5.99 -7.55
C GLU A 92 6.74 7.12 -8.49
N ILE A 93 7.29 7.17 -9.70
CA ILE A 93 6.91 8.12 -10.77
C ILE A 93 6.54 7.34 -12.03
N LEU A 94 5.48 7.76 -12.70
CA LEU A 94 5.05 7.23 -13.99
C LEU A 94 5.00 8.36 -15.03
N LEU A 95 5.33 8.03 -16.27
CA LEU A 95 5.07 8.89 -17.41
C LEU A 95 3.71 8.50 -18.02
N PRO A 96 2.98 9.42 -18.67
CA PRO A 96 1.79 9.07 -19.43
C PRO A 96 2.05 8.01 -20.52
N SER A 97 3.29 7.93 -21.00
CA SER A 97 3.76 6.97 -22.00
C SER A 97 4.20 5.62 -21.41
N THR A 98 4.18 5.44 -20.09
CA THR A 98 4.57 4.16 -19.48
C THR A 98 3.65 3.03 -19.97
N GLY A 99 4.24 1.94 -20.43
CA GLY A 99 3.51 0.80 -20.96
C GLY A 99 2.81 -0.02 -19.88
N PRO A 100 1.80 -0.83 -20.24
CA PRO A 100 0.97 -1.55 -19.26
C PRO A 100 1.77 -2.54 -18.40
N ALA A 101 2.70 -3.30 -19.01
CA ALA A 101 3.54 -4.25 -18.28
C ALA A 101 4.45 -3.57 -17.25
N GLU A 102 4.94 -2.37 -17.57
CA GLU A 102 5.79 -1.59 -16.67
C GLU A 102 4.98 -0.97 -15.53
N ILE A 103 3.79 -0.42 -15.82
CA ILE A 103 2.86 0.08 -14.79
C ILE A 103 2.51 -1.03 -13.81
N ASP A 104 2.09 -2.21 -14.29
CA ASP A 104 1.72 -3.34 -13.42
C ASP A 104 2.90 -3.79 -12.53
N ALA A 105 4.10 -3.89 -13.10
CA ALA A 105 5.28 -4.26 -12.36
C ALA A 105 5.63 -3.22 -11.26
N ARG A 106 5.63 -1.92 -11.59
CA ARG A 106 5.92 -0.84 -10.65
C ARG A 106 4.87 -0.75 -9.54
N LEU A 107 3.59 -0.89 -9.87
CA LEU A 107 2.50 -0.97 -8.89
C LEU A 107 2.67 -2.16 -7.93
N ARG A 108 2.94 -3.36 -8.46
CA ARG A 108 3.21 -4.54 -7.61
C ARG A 108 4.42 -4.34 -6.70
N LEU A 109 5.50 -3.75 -7.21
CA LEU A 109 6.70 -3.48 -6.42
C LEU A 109 6.45 -2.44 -5.33
N VAL A 110 5.76 -1.34 -5.63
CA VAL A 110 5.55 -0.26 -4.64
C VAL A 110 4.58 -0.67 -3.53
N VAL A 111 3.50 -1.35 -3.88
CA VAL A 111 2.55 -1.94 -2.91
C VAL A 111 3.26 -3.01 -2.09
N GLY A 112 4.04 -3.88 -2.73
CA GLY A 112 4.82 -4.93 -2.06
C GLY A 112 5.91 -4.41 -1.13
N ARG A 113 6.58 -3.29 -1.45
CA ARG A 113 7.59 -2.67 -0.57
C ARG A 113 6.99 -2.13 0.72
N ARG A 114 5.79 -1.55 0.67
CA ARG A 114 5.07 -1.10 1.88
C ARG A 114 4.44 -2.25 2.66
N GLY A 115 3.99 -3.31 1.97
CA GLY A 115 3.70 -4.60 2.60
C GLY A 115 4.92 -5.19 3.31
N GLY A 116 6.10 -5.03 2.73
CA GLY A 116 7.42 -5.39 3.28
C GLY A 116 7.85 -4.59 4.51
N LEU A 117 7.46 -3.30 4.60
CA LEU A 117 7.72 -2.45 5.78
C LEU A 117 6.72 -2.75 6.90
N ALA A 118 5.46 -3.06 6.58
CA ALA A 118 4.53 -3.68 7.52
C ALA A 118 5.01 -5.08 7.93
N ASP A 119 5.67 -5.83 7.03
CA ASP A 119 6.30 -7.13 7.31
C ASP A 119 7.62 -7.04 8.07
N GLN A 120 8.25 -5.87 8.20
CA GLN A 120 9.39 -5.69 9.13
C GLN A 120 8.91 -5.42 10.56
N GLU A 121 7.73 -4.81 10.75
CA GLU A 121 7.02 -4.80 12.04
C GLU A 121 6.19 -6.08 12.29
N SER A 122 5.90 -6.84 11.23
CA SER A 122 5.28 -8.17 11.25
C SER A 122 6.29 -9.31 11.08
N ALA A 123 7.60 -9.01 11.10
CA ALA A 123 8.68 -9.99 11.19
C ALA A 123 8.66 -10.54 12.61
N GLY A 124 7.70 -11.44 12.84
CA GLY A 124 7.31 -11.91 14.16
C GLY A 124 5.86 -11.62 14.52
N LYS A 125 4.97 -11.17 13.63
CA LYS A 125 3.52 -11.21 13.90
C LYS A 125 2.80 -12.18 12.98
N VAL A 126 2.16 -13.19 13.57
CA VAL A 126 1.31 -14.16 12.86
C VAL A 126 -0.14 -13.81 13.14
N SER A 127 -0.92 -13.48 12.11
CA SER A 127 -2.35 -13.21 12.23
C SER A 127 -3.17 -14.30 11.55
N LEU A 128 -4.10 -14.91 12.30
CA LEU A 128 -5.00 -15.94 11.81
C LEU A 128 -6.43 -15.65 12.28
N GLY A 129 -7.24 -15.06 11.39
CA GLY A 129 -8.57 -14.58 11.75
C GLY A 129 -8.50 -13.53 12.86
N GLU A 130 -9.13 -13.80 14.00
CA GLU A 130 -9.13 -12.90 15.16
C GLU A 130 -7.95 -13.13 16.12
N LEU A 131 -7.09 -14.10 15.82
CA LEU A 131 -5.87 -14.39 16.58
C LEU A 131 -4.70 -13.57 16.04
N VAL A 132 -4.00 -12.87 16.93
CA VAL A 132 -2.76 -12.15 16.65
C VAL A 132 -1.68 -12.66 17.59
N ILE A 133 -0.59 -13.17 17.04
CA ILE A 133 0.59 -13.63 17.78
C ILE A 133 1.72 -12.66 17.47
N ASP A 134 2.45 -12.23 18.50
CA ASP A 134 3.64 -11.39 18.41
C ASP A 134 4.83 -12.15 19.04
N GLU A 135 5.66 -12.71 18.18
CA GLU A 135 6.90 -13.45 18.47
C GLU A 135 7.99 -12.56 19.08
N GLY A 136 8.01 -11.26 18.75
CA GLY A 136 8.99 -10.33 19.31
C GLY A 136 8.75 -10.08 20.80
N THR A 137 7.49 -10.03 21.21
CA THR A 137 7.07 -9.81 22.60
C THR A 137 6.67 -11.08 23.33
N TYR A 138 6.63 -12.23 22.65
CA TYR A 138 6.08 -13.48 23.18
C TYR A 138 4.64 -13.31 23.71
N THR A 139 3.81 -12.56 22.99
CA THR A 139 2.41 -12.33 23.37
C THR A 139 1.43 -12.79 22.30
N ALA A 140 0.25 -13.23 22.72
CA ALA A 140 -0.84 -13.58 21.83
C ALA A 140 -2.14 -12.88 22.28
N ARG A 141 -2.99 -12.52 21.32
CA ARG A 141 -4.29 -11.90 21.56
C ARG A 141 -5.36 -12.57 20.71
N LEU A 142 -6.52 -12.82 21.29
CA LEU A 142 -7.71 -13.26 20.57
C LEU A 142 -8.79 -12.20 20.69
N ARG A 143 -9.30 -11.70 19.57
CA ARG A 143 -10.29 -10.59 19.56
C ARG A 143 -9.81 -9.37 20.35
N GLY A 144 -8.51 -9.08 20.24
CA GLY A 144 -7.85 -7.98 20.97
C GLY A 144 -7.60 -8.22 22.46
N ARG A 145 -8.07 -9.33 23.05
CA ARG A 145 -7.81 -9.67 24.46
C ARG A 145 -6.52 -10.47 24.60
N PRO A 146 -5.61 -10.12 25.52
CA PRO A 146 -4.39 -10.90 25.75
C PRO A 146 -4.71 -12.30 26.25
N LEU A 147 -3.99 -13.29 25.73
CA LEU A 147 -4.01 -14.67 26.20
C LEU A 147 -2.86 -14.84 27.20
N ASP A 148 -3.18 -15.32 28.39
CA ASP A 148 -2.19 -15.71 29.39
C ASP A 148 -1.74 -17.14 29.09
N LEU A 149 -0.58 -17.27 28.42
CA LEU A 149 -0.05 -18.54 27.94
C LEU A 149 1.30 -18.81 28.61
N THR A 150 1.53 -20.05 29.00
CA THR A 150 2.87 -20.50 29.33
C THR A 150 3.74 -20.54 28.07
N TYR A 151 5.07 -20.54 28.25
CA TYR A 151 6.03 -20.59 27.13
C TYR A 151 5.73 -21.72 26.13
N LYS A 152 5.40 -22.92 26.63
CA LYS A 152 5.13 -24.08 25.77
C LYS A 152 3.78 -23.98 25.04
N GLU A 153 2.77 -23.40 25.66
CA GLU A 153 1.48 -23.16 25.02
C GLU A 153 1.59 -22.10 23.93
N PHE A 154 2.36 -21.04 24.18
CA PHE A 154 2.68 -20.03 23.17
C PHE A 154 3.38 -20.66 21.96
N GLU A 155 4.46 -21.41 22.19
CA GLU A 155 5.23 -22.05 21.11
C GLU A 155 4.38 -23.03 20.30
N LEU A 156 3.51 -23.80 20.97
CA LEU A 156 2.59 -24.70 20.28
C LEU A 156 1.57 -23.92 19.44
N LEU A 157 0.95 -22.88 20.00
CA LEU A 157 -0.02 -22.05 19.30
C LEU A 157 0.61 -21.35 18.09
N LYS A 158 1.80 -20.79 18.26
CA LYS A 158 2.62 -20.23 17.19
C LYS A 158 2.87 -21.26 16.09
N TYR A 159 3.35 -22.44 16.46
CA TYR A 159 3.68 -23.48 15.50
C TYR A 159 2.47 -23.93 14.68
N LEU A 160 1.31 -24.09 15.33
CA LEU A 160 0.05 -24.43 14.65
C LEU A 160 -0.46 -23.29 13.77
N ALA A 161 -0.34 -22.03 14.21
CA ALA A 161 -0.77 -20.86 13.45
C ALA A 161 0.09 -20.65 12.18
N GLN A 162 1.40 -20.87 12.27
CA GLN A 162 2.32 -20.83 11.13
C GLN A 162 2.04 -21.92 10.09
N HIS A 163 1.38 -23.01 10.49
CA HIS A 163 1.04 -24.15 9.63
C HIS A 163 -0.48 -24.39 9.56
N ALA A 164 -1.26 -23.32 9.48
CA ALA A 164 -2.72 -23.39 9.46
C ALA A 164 -3.24 -24.32 8.35
N GLY A 165 -4.23 -25.15 8.69
CA GLY A 165 -4.82 -26.14 7.77
C GLY A 165 -4.10 -27.49 7.72
N ARG A 166 -2.96 -27.65 8.41
CA ARG A 166 -2.27 -28.93 8.55
C ARG A 166 -2.61 -29.62 9.87
N VAL A 167 -2.94 -30.91 9.82
CA VAL A 167 -3.13 -31.75 11.01
C VAL A 167 -1.78 -32.30 11.46
N PHE A 168 -1.49 -32.20 12.76
CA PHE A 168 -0.28 -32.74 13.38
C PHE A 168 -0.63 -33.89 14.32
N THR A 169 0.24 -34.89 14.38
CA THR A 169 0.17 -35.95 15.38
C THR A 169 0.88 -35.51 16.67
N ARG A 170 0.57 -36.13 17.82
CA ARG A 170 1.18 -35.78 19.11
C ARG A 170 2.70 -35.99 19.16
N ALA A 171 3.25 -36.83 18.29
CA ALA A 171 4.67 -37.14 18.24
C ALA A 171 5.47 -36.19 17.34
N GLN A 172 4.79 -35.33 16.57
CA GLN A 172 5.38 -34.27 15.73
C GLN A 172 5.39 -32.96 16.50
#